data_AF-A0A1I5PMT7-F1
#
_entry.id   AF-A0A1I5PMT7-F1
#
_cell.length_a   1.000
_cell.length_b   1.000
_cell.length_c   1.000
_cell.angle_alpha   90.00
_cell.angle_beta   90.00
_cell.angle_gamma   90.00
#
_symmetry.space_group_name_H-M   'P 1'
#
loop_
_entity.id
_entity.type
_entity.pdbx_description
1 polymer ?
#
loop_
_entity_poly.entity_id
_entity_poly.type
_entity_poly.pdbx_seq_one_letter_code
_entity_poly.pdbx_strand_id
1 'polypeptide(L)' 'MAINHKHNSNVSIDWYKYVGSHGTVYEIDRFGASAPGGEVVEKYGFEPEGATEAAWQLIKR' A
#
# COMPACT_ATOMS: atom_id res chain seq x y z
N MET A 1 4.42 -6.96 -15.26
CA MET A 1 4.18 -6.60 -13.85
C MET A 1 4.67 -5.16 -13.67
N ALA A 2 3.80 -4.19 -13.91
CA ALA A 2 4.15 -2.77 -13.88
C ALA A 2 3.73 -2.19 -12.53
N ILE A 3 4.71 -1.76 -11.75
CA ILE A 3 4.50 -0.99 -10.52
C ILE A 3 4.18 0.45 -10.98
N ASN A 4 2.95 0.65 -11.48
CA ASN A 4 2.48 1.98 -11.86
C ASN A 4 1.90 2.66 -10.61
N HIS A 5 2.72 3.44 -9.93
CA HIS A 5 2.29 4.40 -8.92
C HIS A 5 1.49 5.53 -9.60
N LYS A 6 0.19 5.31 -9.83
CA LYS A 6 -0.73 6.42 -10.08
C LYS A 6 -1.25 6.91 -8.72
N HIS A 7 -0.46 7.80 -8.10
CA HIS A 7 -0.82 8.49 -6.87
C HIS A 7 -2.06 9.36 -7.09
N ASN A 8 -3.22 8.89 -6.64
CA ASN A 8 -4.48 9.64 -6.72
C ASN A 8 -5.01 10.05 -5.33
N SER A 9 -4.36 9.66 -4.24
CA SER A 9 -4.52 10.23 -2.90
C SER A 9 -3.17 10.34 -2.20
N ASN A 10 -2.93 11.45 -1.51
CA ASN A 10 -1.62 11.78 -0.91
C ASN A 10 -1.52 11.32 0.56
N VAL A 11 -2.07 10.14 0.88
CA VAL A 11 -2.29 9.67 2.26
C VAL A 11 -1.02 9.12 2.90
N SER A 12 -0.07 8.59 2.11
CA SER A 12 1.21 8.08 2.62
C SER A 12 2.04 9.14 3.37
N ILE A 13 1.86 10.43 3.05
CA ILE A 13 2.59 11.52 3.72
C ILE A 13 2.31 11.54 5.22
N ASP A 14 1.09 11.19 5.64
CA ASP A 14 0.70 11.24 7.06
C ASP A 14 1.46 10.21 7.91
N TRP A 15 1.92 9.11 7.30
CA TRP A 15 2.70 8.06 7.99
C TRP A 15 4.20 8.38 8.08
N TYR A 16 4.69 9.37 7.33
CA TYR A 16 6.12 9.72 7.28
C TYR A 16 6.72 9.98 8.66
N LYS A 17 5.95 10.58 9.58
CA LYS A 17 6.38 10.82 10.97
C LYS A 17 6.79 9.55 11.71
N TYR A 18 6.22 8.39 11.34
CA TYR A 18 6.44 7.11 12.03
C TYR A 18 7.45 6.24 11.31
N VAL A 19 7.39 6.20 9.98
CA VAL A 19 8.25 5.30 9.17
C VAL A 19 9.57 5.97 8.76
N GLY A 20 9.64 7.31 8.78
CA GLY A 20 10.82 8.08 8.39
C GLY A 20 11.18 7.95 6.91
N SER A 21 12.33 8.50 6.52
CA SER A 21 12.80 8.50 5.13
C SER A 21 13.25 7.13 4.59
N HIS A 22 13.47 6.17 5.50
CA HIS A 22 13.94 4.83 5.15
C HIS A 22 12.86 3.77 5.29
N GLY A 23 11.64 4.15 5.71
CA GLY A 23 10.53 3.21 5.87
C GLY A 23 9.74 2.97 4.59
N THR A 24 8.73 2.11 4.69
CA THR A 24 7.75 1.87 3.63
C THR A 24 6.34 1.95 4.19
N VAL A 25 5.38 2.35 3.36
CA VAL A 25 3.96 2.39 3.70
C VAL A 25 3.23 1.48 2.74
N TYR A 26 2.56 0.46 3.28
CA TYR A 26 1.70 -0.43 2.50
C TYR A 26 0.24 0.04 2.68
N GLU A 27 -0.29 0.70 1.65
CA GLU A 27 -1.58 1.41 1.73
C GLU A 27 -2.40 1.29 0.45
N ILE A 28 -3.63 1.81 0.52
CA ILE A 28 -4.52 2.03 -0.62
C ILE A 28 -4.46 3.52 -0.96
N ASP A 29 -3.79 3.88 -2.06
CA ASP A 29 -3.53 5.28 -2.48
C ASP A 29 -4.52 5.83 -3.52
N ARG A 30 -5.74 5.27 -3.51
CA ARG A 30 -6.82 5.61 -4.43
C ARG A 30 -8.17 5.57 -3.74
N PHE A 31 -9.15 6.26 -4.32
CA PHE A 31 -10.53 6.20 -3.85
C PHE A 31 -11.05 4.75 -3.85
N GLY A 32 -11.98 4.48 -2.91
CA GLY A 32 -12.66 3.20 -2.77
C GLY A 32 -13.53 2.85 -3.98
N ALA A 33 -14.10 1.64 -3.92
CA ALA A 33 -15.05 1.14 -4.89
C ALA A 33 -16.36 0.73 -4.19
N SER A 34 -17.48 0.81 -4.90
CA SER A 34 -18.77 0.34 -4.39
C SER A 34 -18.90 -1.16 -4.64
N ALA A 35 -18.57 -1.96 -3.63
CA ALA A 35 -18.66 -3.42 -3.62
C ALA A 35 -18.59 -3.94 -2.17
N PRO A 36 -18.89 -5.23 -1.90
CA PRO A 36 -18.66 -5.83 -0.58
C PRO A 36 -17.20 -5.70 -0.13
N GLY A 37 -16.98 -5.43 1.16
CA GLY A 37 -15.65 -5.13 1.69
C GLY A 37 -14.59 -6.18 1.39
N GLY A 38 -14.94 -7.47 1.46
CA GLY A 38 -14.01 -8.56 1.11
C GLY A 38 -13.55 -8.51 -0.34
N GLU A 39 -14.46 -8.22 -1.28
CA GLU A 39 -14.12 -8.09 -2.69
C GLU A 39 -13.25 -6.85 -2.94
N VAL A 40 -13.54 -5.74 -2.25
CA VAL A 40 -12.72 -4.51 -2.35
C VAL A 40 -11.28 -4.79 -1.87
N VAL A 41 -11.11 -5.46 -0.73
CA VAL A 41 -9.80 -5.79 -0.16
C VAL A 41 -9.00 -6.69 -1.11
N GLU A 42 -9.62 -7.77 -1.61
CA GLU A 42 -8.99 -8.71 -2.56
C GLU A 42 -8.54 -7.98 -3.84
N LYS A 43 -9.44 -7.17 -4.43
CA LYS A 43 -9.14 -6.43 -5.68
C LYS A 43 -8.10 -5.34 -5.49
N TYR A 44 -7.99 -4.79 -4.28
CA TYR A 44 -7.00 -3.78 -3.96
C TYR A 44 -5.66 -4.44 -3.58
N GLY A 45 -5.63 -5.77 -3.53
CA GLY A 45 -4.44 -6.56 -3.22
C GLY A 45 -4.04 -6.45 -1.76
N PHE A 46 -4.90 -5.96 -0.86
CA PHE A 46 -4.57 -5.66 0.53
C PHE A 46 -4.62 -6.92 1.41
N GLU A 47 -3.78 -7.89 1.05
CA GLU A 47 -3.66 -9.21 1.66
C GLU A 47 -2.34 -9.36 2.46
N PRO A 48 -2.24 -10.34 3.38
CA PRO A 48 -1.04 -10.55 4.20
C PRO A 48 0.27 -10.75 3.40
N GLU A 49 0.20 -11.37 2.23
CA GLU A 49 1.35 -11.62 1.37
C GLU A 49 1.94 -10.32 0.82
N GLY A 50 1.08 -9.35 0.46
CA GLY A 50 1.52 -8.05 -0.01
C GLY A 50 2.22 -7.24 1.08
N ALA A 51 1.73 -7.30 2.32
CA ALA A 51 2.39 -6.71 3.47
C ALA A 51 3.76 -7.35 3.76
N THR A 52 3.83 -8.68 3.66
CA THR A 52 5.07 -9.45 3.88
C THR A 52 6.11 -9.12 2.80
N GLU A 53 5.70 -9.04 1.53
CA GLU A 53 6.58 -8.66 0.42
C GLU A 53 7.11 -7.22 0.60
N ALA A 54 6.25 -6.27 0.99
CA ALA A 54 6.66 -4.90 1.25
C ALA A 54 7.73 -4.83 2.37
N ALA A 55 7.57 -5.62 3.43
CA ALA A 55 8.56 -5.72 4.51
C ALA A 55 9.87 -6.38 4.02
N TRP A 56 9.80 -7.43 3.22
CA TRP A 56 11.00 -8.08 2.65
C TRP A 56 11.79 -7.15 1.74
N GLN A 57 11.11 -6.39 0.89
CA GLN A 57 11.74 -5.41 0.00
C GLN A 57 12.41 -4.29 0.79
N LEU A 58 11.84 -3.90 1.93
CA LEU A 58 12.45 -2.93 2.83
C LEU A 58 13.79 -3.43 3.40
N ILE A 59 13.84 -4.69 3.82
CA ILE A 59 15.02 -5.29 4.46
C ILE A 59 16.14 -5.60 3.44
N LYS A 60 15.80 -5.87 2.18
CA LYS A 60 16.77 -6.20 1.12
C LYS A 60 17.53 -4.99 0.54
N ARG A 61 17.10 -3.77 0.86
CA ARG A 61 17.77 -2.54 0.42
C ARG A 61 19.11 -2.35 1.10
#